data_AF-A0A934A6T3-F1
#
_entry.id   AF-A0A934A6T3-F1
#
_cell.length_a   1.000
_cell.length_b   1.000
_cell.length_c   1.000
_cell.angle_alpha   90.00
_cell.angle_beta   90.00
_cell.angle_gamma   90.00
#
_symmetry.space_group_name_H-M   'P 1'
#
loop_
_entity.id
_entity.type
_entity.pdbx_description
1 polymer ?
#
loop_
_entity_poly.entity_id
_entity_poly.type
_entity_poly.pdbx_seq_one_letter_code
_entity_poly.pdbx_strand_id
1 'polypeptide(L)'
;MPKVYEVQFEVDGPAAMFARPDTGGTPTSYPVPTWSAAKGLFESIAFFADGAAWICPTKVDVCRRIGDPGGRVTFQRYTTNYGGPLRKRALFNKGTASGGSSMQLFATILSGVCFRLHGSIVGPPWKGRINPRHHLQDLFDRRLKRGQCFRTPCLGWSEFTCSYWGPFRDGMTEVDTDLAFEIPSMLLGMWDTPSRGVYEPKFCQDVKIVDGVLKYEIPAEWLSEQNKEVMGNAQ
;
A
#
# COMPACT_ATOMS: atom_id res chain seq x y z
N MET A 1 -15.62 -9.69 24.84
CA MET A 1 -14.73 -8.91 23.97
C MET A 1 -15.27 -8.96 22.54
N PRO A 2 -15.26 -7.85 21.78
CA PRO A 2 -15.66 -7.87 20.37
C PRO A 2 -14.70 -8.74 19.56
N LYS A 3 -15.21 -9.56 18.63
CA LYS A 3 -14.36 -10.40 17.76
C LYS A 3 -13.61 -9.52 16.76
N VAL A 4 -12.29 -9.68 16.71
CA VAL A 4 -11.39 -9.05 15.73
C VAL A 4 -11.28 -9.95 14.50
N TYR A 5 -11.25 -9.34 13.33
CA TYR A 5 -11.13 -10.03 12.05
C TYR A 5 -9.86 -9.53 11.37
N GLU A 6 -8.81 -10.33 11.41
CA GLU A 6 -7.51 -9.94 10.86
C GLU A 6 -7.30 -10.53 9.48
N VAL A 7 -6.57 -9.80 8.64
CA VAL A 7 -6.15 -10.22 7.31
C VAL A 7 -4.70 -9.84 7.11
N GLN A 8 -3.95 -10.71 6.43
CA GLN A 8 -2.53 -10.49 6.18
C GLN A 8 -2.13 -11.15 4.87
N PHE A 9 -1.16 -10.54 4.19
CA PHE A 9 -0.58 -11.09 2.97
C PHE A 9 0.77 -10.45 2.66
N GLU A 10 1.59 -11.18 1.93
CA GLU A 10 2.89 -10.74 1.45
C GLU A 10 2.79 -10.26 0.01
N VAL A 11 3.52 -9.20 -0.31
CA VAL A 11 3.75 -8.71 -1.66
C VAL A 11 5.24 -8.61 -1.94
N ASP A 12 5.64 -8.91 -3.16
CA ASP A 12 7.02 -8.83 -3.63
C ASP A 12 7.01 -8.38 -5.09
N GLY A 13 7.96 -7.51 -5.45
CA GLY A 13 8.08 -6.98 -6.79
C GLY A 13 9.44 -6.32 -7.07
N PRO A 14 9.81 -6.18 -8.34
CA PRO A 14 11.12 -5.65 -8.74
C PRO A 14 11.24 -4.14 -8.49
N ALA A 15 10.11 -3.45 -8.36
CA ALA A 15 10.04 -2.01 -8.26
C ALA A 15 8.78 -1.58 -7.50
N ALA A 16 8.84 -0.43 -6.82
CA ALA A 16 7.69 0.20 -6.20
C ALA A 16 7.84 1.73 -6.18
N MET A 17 6.70 2.43 -6.20
CA MET A 17 6.67 3.89 -6.19
C MET A 17 5.55 4.45 -5.33
N PHE A 18 5.84 4.64 -4.06
CA PHE A 18 4.99 5.32 -3.09
C PHE A 18 5.32 6.82 -3.10
N ALA A 19 4.83 7.54 -4.10
CA ALA A 19 5.30 8.88 -4.40
C ALA A 19 5.17 9.86 -3.22
N ARG A 20 6.28 10.52 -2.90
CA ARG A 20 6.34 11.63 -1.95
C ARG A 20 5.74 12.89 -2.58
N PRO A 21 4.71 13.51 -1.98
CA PRO A 21 4.05 14.66 -2.58
C PRO A 21 4.91 15.93 -2.57
N ASP A 22 5.94 16.01 -1.74
CA ASP A 22 6.86 17.15 -1.62
C ASP A 22 7.97 17.16 -2.69
N THR A 23 8.05 16.14 -3.54
CA THR A 23 9.19 15.94 -4.47
C THR A 23 8.96 16.46 -5.89
N GLY A 24 7.82 17.10 -6.13
CA GLY A 24 7.55 17.86 -7.36
C GLY A 24 7.60 17.03 -8.64
N GLY A 25 8.21 17.60 -9.70
CA GLY A 25 8.20 17.03 -11.05
C GLY A 25 9.09 15.80 -11.27
N THR A 26 9.95 15.45 -10.31
CA THR A 26 10.79 14.25 -10.34
C THR A 26 10.58 13.45 -9.06
N PRO A 27 9.46 12.72 -8.98
CA PRO A 27 9.00 12.21 -7.70
C PRO A 27 9.95 11.15 -7.15
N THR A 28 10.12 11.14 -5.84
CA THR A 28 10.87 10.11 -5.10
C THR A 28 9.91 9.27 -4.27
N SER A 29 10.13 7.96 -4.20
CA SER A 29 9.31 7.07 -3.38
C SER A 29 9.58 7.27 -1.90
N TYR A 30 8.57 7.06 -1.06
CA TYR A 30 8.75 6.62 0.31
C TYR A 30 9.44 5.25 0.34
N PRO A 31 10.21 4.92 1.39
CA PRO A 31 10.90 3.63 1.52
C PRO A 31 9.98 2.44 1.80
N VAL A 32 8.76 2.70 2.27
CA VAL A 32 7.74 1.69 2.57
C VAL A 32 6.36 2.18 2.11
N PRO A 33 5.35 1.29 1.96
CA PRO A 33 4.00 1.68 1.56
C PRO A 33 3.39 2.68 2.55
N THR A 34 2.79 3.75 2.01
CA THR A 34 1.88 4.62 2.78
C THR A 34 0.67 3.82 3.25
N TRP A 35 -0.02 4.28 4.30
CA TRP A 35 -1.27 3.63 4.74
C TRP A 35 -2.29 3.57 3.60
N SER A 36 -2.40 4.63 2.81
CA SER A 36 -3.26 4.66 1.61
C SER A 36 -2.88 3.64 0.55
N ALA A 37 -1.58 3.44 0.30
CA ALA A 37 -1.10 2.43 -0.64
C ALA A 37 -1.36 1.01 -0.11
N ALA A 38 -1.12 0.77 1.19
CA ALA A 38 -1.44 -0.48 1.86
C ALA A 38 -2.94 -0.80 1.77
N LYS A 39 -3.80 0.19 2.02
CA LYS A 39 -5.26 0.04 1.86
C LYS A 39 -5.62 -0.33 0.41
N GLY A 40 -5.04 0.35 -0.57
CA GLY A 40 -5.25 0.04 -1.99
C GLY A 40 -4.77 -1.37 -2.38
N LEU A 41 -3.70 -1.86 -1.78
CA LEU A 41 -3.21 -3.24 -1.96
C LEU A 41 -4.21 -4.27 -1.40
N PHE A 42 -4.77 -4.05 -0.20
CA PHE A 42 -5.83 -4.91 0.35
C PHE A 42 -7.10 -4.88 -0.52
N GLU A 43 -7.56 -3.68 -0.89
CA GLU A 43 -8.81 -3.50 -1.65
C GLU A 43 -8.71 -4.03 -3.09
N SER A 44 -7.49 -4.06 -3.66
CA SER A 44 -7.21 -4.77 -4.92
C SER A 44 -7.58 -6.25 -4.84
N ILE A 45 -7.42 -6.88 -3.68
CA ILE A 45 -7.80 -8.29 -3.47
C ILE A 45 -9.30 -8.40 -3.17
N ALA A 46 -9.79 -7.72 -2.13
CA ALA A 46 -11.20 -7.75 -1.75
C ALA A 46 -11.63 -6.42 -1.10
N PHE A 47 -12.78 -5.90 -1.53
CA PHE A 47 -13.41 -4.74 -0.94
C PHE A 47 -14.93 -4.83 -1.07
N PHE A 48 -15.66 -4.08 -0.26
CA PHE A 48 -17.09 -3.86 -0.43
C PHE A 48 -17.38 -2.42 -0.86
N ALA A 49 -18.01 -2.27 -2.02
CA ALA A 49 -18.37 -0.95 -2.56
C ALA A 49 -19.45 -0.23 -1.73
N ASP A 50 -20.25 -0.98 -0.97
CA ASP A 50 -21.30 -0.44 -0.10
C ASP A 50 -20.76 0.18 1.21
N GLY A 51 -19.51 -0.11 1.57
CA GLY A 51 -18.89 0.33 2.83
C GLY A 51 -19.36 -0.44 4.07
N ALA A 52 -20.04 -1.58 3.92
CA ALA A 52 -20.56 -2.37 5.05
C ALA A 52 -19.44 -2.95 5.95
N ALA A 53 -18.26 -3.15 5.37
CA ALA A 53 -17.00 -3.41 6.08
C ALA A 53 -15.84 -3.02 5.16
N TRP A 54 -14.69 -2.69 5.74
CA TRP A 54 -13.47 -2.36 5.01
C TRP A 54 -12.23 -2.84 5.76
N ILE A 55 -11.13 -3.02 5.03
CA ILE A 55 -9.85 -3.47 5.59
C ILE A 55 -9.03 -2.24 5.99
N CYS A 56 -8.70 -2.15 7.28
CA CYS A 56 -7.87 -1.12 7.86
C CYS A 56 -6.43 -1.65 8.02
N PRO A 57 -5.45 -1.17 7.23
CA PRO A 57 -4.05 -1.52 7.44
C PRO A 57 -3.59 -1.11 8.84
N THR A 58 -2.94 -2.04 9.55
CA THR A 58 -2.44 -1.84 10.91
C THR A 58 -0.93 -1.66 10.95
N LYS A 59 -0.21 -2.48 10.19
CA LYS A 59 1.24 -2.40 10.06
C LYS A 59 1.74 -2.97 8.75
N VAL A 60 2.97 -2.63 8.41
CA VAL A 60 3.73 -3.24 7.32
C VAL A 60 5.10 -3.66 7.84
N ASP A 61 5.50 -4.89 7.54
CA ASP A 61 6.85 -5.37 7.77
C ASP A 61 7.62 -5.28 6.45
N VAL A 62 8.81 -4.70 6.48
CA VAL A 62 9.77 -4.73 5.37
C VAL A 62 10.52 -6.04 5.45
N CYS A 63 10.54 -6.77 4.36
CA CYS A 63 11.09 -8.12 4.32
C CYS A 63 12.28 -8.20 3.37
N ARG A 64 13.15 -9.16 3.66
CA ARG A 64 14.25 -9.61 2.80
C ARG A 64 14.16 -11.12 2.58
N ARG A 65 14.90 -11.63 1.59
CA ARG A 65 15.06 -13.08 1.48
C ARG A 65 15.96 -13.57 2.61
N ILE A 66 15.69 -14.78 3.08
CA ILE A 66 16.53 -15.40 4.11
C ILE A 66 17.96 -15.54 3.57
N GLY A 67 18.93 -15.01 4.31
CA GLY A 67 20.35 -14.99 3.95
C GLY A 67 20.81 -13.76 3.15
N ASP A 68 19.91 -12.91 2.63
CA ASP A 68 20.30 -11.64 2.01
C ASP A 68 20.72 -10.62 3.08
N PRO A 69 21.68 -9.71 2.78
CA PRO A 69 22.06 -8.64 3.70
C PRO A 69 20.90 -7.68 3.92
N GLY A 70 20.56 -7.44 5.19
CA GLY A 70 19.50 -6.54 5.64
C GLY A 70 19.93 -5.11 5.89
N GLY A 71 19.07 -4.37 6.58
CA GLY A 71 19.32 -3.04 7.13
C GLY A 71 19.27 -1.90 6.11
N ARG A 72 18.79 -2.15 4.89
CA ARG A 72 18.67 -1.09 3.87
C ARG A 72 17.54 -1.30 2.89
N VAL A 73 16.96 -0.18 2.47
CA VAL A 73 16.07 -0.09 1.31
C VAL A 73 16.84 0.47 0.13
N THR A 74 16.68 -0.15 -1.04
CA THR A 74 17.41 0.27 -2.25
C THR A 74 16.54 1.13 -3.14
N PHE A 75 17.09 2.24 -3.62
CA PHE A 75 16.46 3.14 -4.59
C PHE A 75 17.18 3.08 -5.93
N GLN A 76 16.45 3.25 -7.02
CA GLN A 76 17.01 3.34 -8.37
C GLN A 76 16.32 4.45 -9.17
N ARG A 77 17.05 4.96 -10.16
CA ARG A 77 16.49 5.91 -11.13
C ARG A 77 15.61 5.17 -12.11
N TYR A 78 14.42 5.69 -12.33
CA TYR A 78 13.45 5.20 -13.30
C TYR A 78 13.13 6.31 -14.29
N THR A 79 13.06 5.95 -15.57
CA THR A 79 12.70 6.87 -16.64
C THR A 79 11.51 6.28 -17.38
N THR A 80 10.41 7.02 -17.41
CA THR A 80 9.24 6.67 -18.22
C THR A 80 8.91 7.79 -19.19
N ASN A 81 8.16 7.46 -20.23
CA ASN A 81 7.79 8.38 -21.29
C ASN A 81 6.36 8.87 -21.05
N TYR A 82 6.17 10.19 -21.05
CA TYR A 82 4.84 10.78 -20.95
C TYR A 82 4.02 10.48 -22.21
N GLY A 83 3.04 9.58 -22.06
CA GLY A 83 2.06 9.22 -23.09
C GLY A 83 0.75 10.01 -23.02
N GLY A 84 0.63 11.03 -22.16
CA GLY A 84 -0.64 11.68 -21.86
C GLY A 84 -1.17 12.61 -22.97
N PRO A 85 -2.45 13.03 -22.85
CA PRO A 85 -3.18 13.75 -23.90
C PRO A 85 -2.66 15.17 -24.17
N LEU A 86 -1.86 15.74 -23.26
CA LEU A 86 -1.29 17.09 -23.39
C LEU A 86 -0.10 17.16 -24.37
N ARG A 87 0.21 16.08 -25.09
CA ARG A 87 1.23 16.12 -26.15
C ARG A 87 0.74 16.99 -27.31
N LYS A 88 1.63 17.86 -27.82
CA LYS A 88 1.35 18.66 -29.02
C LYS A 88 1.01 17.74 -30.19
N ARG A 89 -0.11 17.99 -30.88
CA ARG A 89 -0.58 17.13 -31.99
C ARG A 89 0.46 16.92 -33.08
N ALA A 90 1.27 17.96 -33.36
CA ALA A 90 2.35 17.94 -34.35
C ALA A 90 3.54 17.02 -34.00
N LEU A 91 3.56 16.45 -32.79
CA LEU A 91 4.59 15.50 -32.34
C LEU A 91 4.14 14.04 -32.46
N PHE A 92 2.85 13.78 -32.70
CA PHE A 92 2.39 12.44 -33.04
C PHE A 92 2.94 12.05 -34.42
N ASN A 93 3.27 10.76 -34.60
CA ASN A 93 3.81 10.17 -35.84
C ASN A 93 5.23 10.62 -36.26
N LYS A 94 5.94 11.40 -35.43
CA LYS A 94 7.35 11.76 -35.68
C LYS A 94 8.36 10.69 -35.25
N GLY A 95 7.92 9.62 -34.59
CA GLY A 95 8.80 8.53 -34.13
C GLY A 95 9.99 9.04 -33.31
N THR A 96 11.19 8.61 -33.65
CA THR A 96 12.46 9.02 -33.03
C THR A 96 13.07 10.30 -33.63
N ALA A 97 12.40 10.95 -34.60
CA ALA A 97 12.90 12.20 -35.19
C ALA A 97 12.94 13.33 -34.15
N SER A 98 13.76 14.35 -34.39
CA SER A 98 13.91 15.51 -33.50
C SER A 98 12.56 16.15 -33.15
N GLY A 99 12.30 16.29 -31.85
CA GLY A 99 11.02 16.77 -31.31
C GLY A 99 9.88 15.73 -31.27
N GLY A 100 10.02 14.56 -31.90
CA GLY A 100 9.03 13.47 -31.87
C GLY A 100 9.04 12.63 -30.60
N SER A 101 10.16 12.62 -29.89
CA SER A 101 10.31 11.91 -28.62
C SER A 101 9.35 12.46 -27.56
N SER A 102 8.67 11.56 -26.85
CA SER A 102 7.87 11.90 -25.68
C SER A 102 8.75 12.55 -24.61
N MET A 103 8.16 13.46 -23.82
CA MET A 103 8.80 13.99 -22.62
C MET A 103 9.14 12.81 -21.70
N GLN A 104 10.40 12.73 -21.27
CA GLN A 104 10.83 11.75 -20.28
C GLN A 104 10.55 12.29 -18.88
N LEU A 105 9.91 11.45 -18.07
CA LEU A 105 9.70 11.68 -16.65
C LEU A 105 10.71 10.83 -15.89
N PHE A 106 11.44 11.48 -14.98
CA PHE A 106 12.39 10.82 -14.11
C PHE A 106 11.78 10.66 -12.72
N ALA A 107 11.93 9.48 -12.14
CA ALA A 107 11.52 9.18 -10.77
C ALA A 107 12.63 8.41 -10.04
N THR A 108 12.65 8.51 -8.72
CA THR A 108 13.48 7.67 -7.86
C THR A 108 12.57 6.66 -7.17
N ILE A 109 12.61 5.42 -7.65
CA ILE A 109 11.72 4.33 -7.21
C ILE A 109 12.46 3.39 -6.26
N LEU A 110 11.71 2.58 -5.51
CA LEU A 110 12.28 1.45 -4.79
C LEU A 110 12.66 0.33 -5.76
N SER A 111 13.70 -0.43 -5.42
CA SER A 111 14.18 -1.58 -6.17
C SER A 111 14.18 -2.83 -5.30
N GLY A 112 13.63 -3.93 -5.83
CA GLY A 112 13.59 -5.24 -5.17
C GLY A 112 12.91 -5.20 -3.81
N VAL A 113 11.59 -4.97 -3.80
CA VAL A 113 10.84 -4.80 -2.55
C VAL A 113 10.11 -6.08 -2.15
N CYS A 114 10.03 -6.32 -0.85
CA CYS A 114 9.15 -7.33 -0.26
C CYS A 114 8.52 -6.78 1.01
N PHE A 115 7.20 -6.88 1.13
CA PHE A 115 6.45 -6.37 2.27
C PHE A 115 5.44 -7.40 2.76
N ARG A 116 5.30 -7.54 4.08
CA ARG A 116 4.17 -8.24 4.71
C ARG A 116 3.19 -7.21 5.25
N LEU A 117 1.99 -7.18 4.70
CA LEU A 117 0.94 -6.26 5.11
C LEU A 117 0.00 -6.93 6.10
N HIS A 118 -0.37 -6.18 7.12
CA HIS A 118 -1.32 -6.60 8.16
C HIS A 118 -2.47 -5.61 8.21
N GLY A 119 -3.68 -6.13 8.41
CA GLY A 119 -4.87 -5.31 8.52
C GLY A 119 -5.94 -5.95 9.39
N SER A 120 -6.85 -5.10 9.85
CA SER A 120 -8.05 -5.50 10.59
C SER A 120 -9.29 -5.06 9.84
N ILE A 121 -10.31 -5.90 9.82
CA ILE A 121 -11.58 -5.60 9.18
C ILE A 121 -12.46 -4.87 10.17
N VAL A 122 -12.82 -3.65 9.78
CA VAL A 122 -13.62 -2.72 10.56
C VAL A 122 -14.93 -2.42 9.83
N GLY A 123 -15.95 -2.07 10.61
CA GLY A 123 -17.27 -1.74 10.08
C GLY A 123 -18.20 -1.28 11.20
N PRO A 124 -19.43 -0.88 10.91
CA PRO A 124 -20.42 -0.57 11.93
C PRO A 124 -20.79 -1.81 12.78
N PRO A 125 -21.42 -1.62 13.96
CA PRO A 125 -21.98 -2.71 14.73
C PRO A 125 -23.03 -3.45 13.90
N TRP A 126 -22.93 -4.77 13.89
CA TRP A 126 -23.81 -5.60 13.09
C TRP A 126 -24.97 -6.16 13.92
N LYS A 127 -26.18 -6.11 13.35
CA LYS A 127 -27.43 -6.60 13.96
C LYS A 127 -28.22 -7.58 13.07
N GLY A 128 -27.66 -7.96 11.91
CA GLY A 128 -28.34 -8.77 10.89
C GLY A 128 -28.10 -10.28 11.03
N ARG A 129 -28.34 -11.04 9.96
CA ARG A 129 -28.04 -12.49 9.88
C ARG A 129 -26.69 -12.82 9.25
N ILE A 130 -26.16 -11.95 8.38
CA ILE A 130 -24.83 -12.10 7.76
C ILE A 130 -23.89 -11.01 8.25
N ASN A 131 -22.82 -11.37 8.97
CA ASN A 131 -21.83 -10.42 9.48
C ASN A 131 -20.90 -9.95 8.33
N PRO A 132 -20.91 -8.66 7.94
CA PRO A 132 -20.08 -8.15 6.85
C PRO A 132 -18.58 -8.29 7.11
N ARG A 133 -18.12 -8.17 8.37
CA ARG A 133 -16.70 -8.28 8.71
C ARG A 133 -16.18 -9.69 8.46
N HIS A 134 -16.93 -10.69 8.92
CA HIS A 134 -16.63 -12.11 8.66
C HIS A 134 -16.68 -12.43 7.17
N HIS A 135 -17.71 -11.95 6.46
CA HIS A 135 -17.83 -12.20 5.03
C HIS A 135 -16.65 -11.61 4.24
N LEU A 136 -16.20 -10.40 4.60
CA LEU A 136 -15.07 -9.77 3.93
C LEU A 136 -13.76 -10.53 4.20
N GLN A 137 -13.57 -11.06 5.41
CA GLN A 137 -12.43 -11.93 5.76
C GLN A 137 -12.44 -13.18 4.88
N ASP A 138 -13.57 -13.92 4.86
CA ASP A 138 -13.71 -15.14 4.07
C ASP A 138 -13.48 -14.88 2.57
N LEU A 139 -13.98 -13.76 2.07
CA LEU A 139 -13.80 -13.35 0.67
C LEU A 139 -12.33 -13.08 0.38
N PHE A 140 -11.64 -12.33 1.24
CA PHE A 140 -10.23 -12.01 1.10
C PHE A 140 -9.38 -13.29 1.11
N ASP A 141 -9.54 -14.14 2.11
CA ASP A 141 -8.75 -15.37 2.26
C ASP A 141 -8.95 -16.34 1.11
N ARG A 142 -10.20 -16.50 0.65
CA ARG A 142 -10.53 -17.35 -0.51
C ARG A 142 -9.88 -16.83 -1.78
N ARG A 143 -9.88 -15.51 -1.98
CA ARG A 143 -9.28 -14.86 -3.15
C ARG A 143 -7.76 -14.97 -3.12
N LEU A 144 -7.15 -14.72 -1.96
CA LEU A 144 -5.72 -14.86 -1.74
C LEU A 144 -5.24 -16.28 -2.04
N LYS A 145 -5.93 -17.31 -1.51
CA LYS A 145 -5.60 -18.72 -1.76
C LYS A 145 -5.73 -19.14 -3.23
N ARG A 146 -6.62 -18.49 -3.99
CA ARG A 146 -6.88 -18.80 -5.41
C ARG A 146 -6.08 -17.93 -6.38
N GLY A 147 -5.32 -16.95 -5.89
CA GLY A 147 -4.69 -15.93 -6.75
C GLY A 147 -5.71 -15.08 -7.52
N GLN A 148 -6.91 -14.88 -6.96
CA GLN A 148 -7.97 -14.04 -7.55
C GLN A 148 -7.98 -12.66 -6.92
N CYS A 149 -8.09 -11.61 -7.73
CA CYS A 149 -8.16 -10.23 -7.25
C CYS A 149 -9.30 -9.48 -7.98
N PHE A 150 -9.78 -8.39 -7.39
CA PHE A 150 -10.69 -7.48 -8.07
C PHE A 150 -9.95 -6.65 -9.14
N ARG A 151 -8.75 -6.20 -8.79
CA ARG A 151 -7.82 -5.51 -9.69
C ARG A 151 -6.42 -6.02 -9.37
N THR A 152 -5.56 -6.09 -10.39
CA THR A 152 -4.15 -6.45 -10.20
C THR A 152 -3.49 -5.54 -9.15
N PRO A 153 -2.99 -6.11 -8.03
CA PRO A 153 -2.28 -5.35 -7.02
C PRO A 153 -1.01 -4.69 -7.61
N CYS A 154 -0.82 -3.42 -7.30
CA CYS A 154 0.33 -2.64 -7.75
C CYS A 154 0.97 -1.89 -6.59
N LEU A 155 2.30 -1.75 -6.67
CA LEU A 155 3.15 -1.16 -5.64
C LEU A 155 3.26 0.35 -5.89
N GLY A 156 2.15 1.06 -5.66
CA GLY A 156 2.03 2.49 -5.88
C GLY A 156 1.51 2.84 -7.28
N TRP A 157 2.41 2.97 -8.27
CA TRP A 157 1.98 3.19 -9.66
C TRP A 157 1.47 1.89 -10.30
N SER A 158 0.47 2.00 -11.17
CA SER A 158 -0.10 0.83 -11.87
C SER A 158 0.88 0.09 -12.79
N GLU A 159 1.99 0.73 -13.16
CA GLU A 159 3.08 0.13 -13.94
C GLU A 159 3.90 -0.87 -13.11
N PHE A 160 3.93 -0.73 -11.78
CA PHE A 160 4.68 -1.58 -10.87
C PHE A 160 3.77 -2.66 -10.28
N THR A 161 3.54 -3.73 -11.04
CA THR A 161 2.79 -4.89 -10.56
C THR A 161 3.61 -5.74 -9.61
N CYS A 162 2.92 -6.47 -8.73
CA CYS A 162 3.58 -7.42 -7.84
C CYS A 162 4.02 -8.66 -8.63
N SER A 163 5.28 -9.10 -8.47
CA SER A 163 5.74 -10.41 -8.92
C SER A 163 5.14 -11.55 -8.10
N TYR A 164 4.84 -11.27 -6.83
CA TYR A 164 4.13 -12.17 -5.95
C TYR A 164 3.18 -11.37 -5.05
N TRP A 165 1.99 -11.90 -4.84
CA TRP A 165 1.06 -11.44 -3.81
C TRP A 165 0.28 -12.66 -3.30
N GLY A 166 0.31 -12.92 -2.00
CA GLY A 166 -0.19 -14.20 -1.48
C GLY A 166 0.03 -14.38 0.03
N PRO A 167 -0.20 -15.58 0.56
CA PRO A 167 0.16 -15.90 1.94
C PRO A 167 1.64 -15.63 2.22
N PHE A 168 2.00 -15.52 3.50
CA PHE A 168 3.41 -15.37 3.87
C PHE A 168 4.23 -16.57 3.40
N ARG A 169 5.39 -16.30 2.81
CA ARG A 169 6.33 -17.33 2.36
C ARG A 169 7.33 -17.64 3.47
N ASP A 170 6.82 -18.18 4.57
CA ASP A 170 7.66 -18.57 5.70
C ASP A 170 8.73 -19.58 5.25
N GLY A 171 9.99 -19.31 5.58
CA GLY A 171 11.14 -20.08 5.10
C GLY A 171 11.73 -19.61 3.75
N MET A 172 11.17 -18.58 3.12
CA MET A 172 11.78 -17.89 1.96
C MET A 172 12.09 -16.43 2.26
N THR A 173 11.18 -15.75 2.95
CA THR A 173 11.31 -14.34 3.34
C THR A 173 11.24 -14.20 4.85
N GLU A 174 11.93 -13.20 5.38
CA GLU A 174 11.91 -12.81 6.78
C GLU A 174 11.85 -11.29 6.91
N VAL A 175 11.36 -10.81 8.05
CA VAL A 175 11.36 -9.37 8.36
C VAL A 175 12.82 -8.91 8.47
N ASP A 176 13.13 -7.78 7.85
CA ASP A 176 14.45 -7.18 7.92
C ASP A 176 14.60 -6.43 9.26
N THR A 177 14.92 -7.17 10.32
CA THR A 177 15.05 -6.64 11.68
C THR A 177 16.21 -5.65 11.84
N ASP A 178 17.15 -5.60 10.90
CA ASP A 178 18.26 -4.64 10.93
C ASP A 178 17.84 -3.26 10.40
N LEU A 179 16.62 -3.16 9.85
CA LEU A 179 16.12 -1.93 9.24
C LEU A 179 15.47 -1.03 10.29
N ALA A 180 16.09 0.11 10.56
CA ALA A 180 15.53 1.14 11.41
C ALA A 180 15.83 2.53 10.86
N PHE A 181 14.79 3.35 10.66
CA PHE A 181 14.92 4.77 10.32
C PHE A 181 13.61 5.51 10.56
N GLU A 182 13.72 6.84 10.57
CA GLU A 182 12.61 7.76 10.80
C GLU A 182 12.27 8.51 9.51
N ILE A 183 10.98 8.67 9.25
CA ILE A 183 10.40 9.41 8.14
C ILE A 183 9.73 10.66 8.73
N PRO A 184 10.31 11.87 8.55
CA PRO A 184 9.80 13.08 9.20
C PRO A 184 8.35 13.41 8.85
N SER A 185 7.93 13.15 7.61
CA SER A 185 6.56 13.37 7.16
C SER A 185 6.17 12.34 6.12
N MET A 186 5.10 11.60 6.39
CA MET A 186 4.59 10.53 5.54
C MET A 186 3.12 10.76 5.21
N LEU A 187 2.76 10.63 3.93
CA LEU A 187 1.35 10.64 3.53
C LEU A 187 0.63 9.46 4.20
N LEU A 188 -0.43 9.75 4.94
CA LEU A 188 -1.30 8.75 5.53
C LEU A 188 -2.41 8.39 4.53
N GLY A 189 -3.18 9.40 4.13
CA GLY A 189 -4.38 9.25 3.32
C GLY A 189 -4.61 10.50 2.51
N MET A 190 -5.30 10.37 1.38
CA MET A 190 -5.64 11.55 0.61
C MET A 190 -7.02 12.12 0.99
N TRP A 191 -7.89 11.31 1.61
CA TRP A 191 -9.29 11.64 1.90
C TRP A 191 -9.53 11.81 3.41
N ASP A 192 -10.56 12.58 3.76
CA ASP A 192 -11.00 12.83 5.13
C ASP A 192 -11.47 11.56 5.86
N THR A 193 -11.99 10.59 5.12
CA THR A 193 -12.54 9.31 5.60
C THR A 193 -12.09 8.12 4.73
N PRO A 194 -12.05 6.89 5.29
CA PRO A 194 -11.54 5.70 4.59
C PRO A 194 -12.38 5.25 3.39
N SER A 195 -13.65 5.64 3.35
CA SER A 195 -14.61 5.24 2.32
C SER A 195 -15.52 6.40 1.94
N ARG A 196 -15.62 6.70 0.64
CA ARG A 196 -16.47 7.78 0.08
C ARG A 196 -16.18 9.17 0.68
N GLY A 197 -14.92 9.41 1.04
CA GLY A 197 -14.49 10.69 1.58
C GLY A 197 -14.34 11.79 0.53
N VAL A 198 -14.11 12.99 1.04
CA VAL A 198 -13.77 14.20 0.27
C VAL A 198 -12.25 14.36 0.23
N TYR A 199 -11.77 15.05 -0.81
CA TYR A 199 -10.35 15.36 -0.96
C TYR A 199 -9.82 16.19 0.23
N GLU A 200 -8.98 15.58 1.06
CA GLU A 200 -8.34 16.21 2.22
C GLU A 200 -7.08 15.41 2.62
N PRO A 201 -5.91 15.74 2.05
CA PRO A 201 -4.68 14.99 2.32
C PRO A 201 -4.25 15.08 3.79
N LYS A 202 -4.06 13.93 4.42
CA LYS A 202 -3.59 13.77 5.80
C LYS A 202 -2.20 13.17 5.83
N PHE A 203 -1.37 13.64 6.77
CA PHE A 203 0.02 13.25 6.93
C PHE A 203 0.30 12.86 8.38
N CYS A 204 1.18 11.87 8.58
CA CYS A 204 1.78 11.54 9.87
C CYS A 204 3.18 12.17 9.94
N GLN A 205 3.57 12.63 11.12
CA GLN A 205 4.91 13.16 11.37
C GLN A 205 5.76 12.13 12.12
N ASP A 206 7.07 12.20 11.96
CA ASP A 206 8.06 11.45 12.75
C ASP A 206 7.79 9.93 12.80
N VAL A 207 7.39 9.39 11.65
CA VAL A 207 7.01 7.99 11.49
C VAL A 207 8.25 7.11 11.58
N LYS A 208 8.22 6.09 12.46
CA LYS A 208 9.38 5.23 12.73
C LYS A 208 9.19 3.83 12.17
N ILE A 209 10.24 3.33 11.54
CA ILE A 209 10.42 1.91 11.28
C ILE A 209 11.40 1.39 12.32
N VAL A 210 10.97 0.40 13.08
CA VAL A 210 11.75 -0.25 14.15
C VAL A 210 11.73 -1.74 13.87
N ASP A 211 12.91 -2.35 13.82
CA ASP A 211 13.12 -3.76 13.50
C ASP A 211 12.38 -4.20 12.21
N GLY A 212 12.42 -3.36 11.17
CA GLY A 212 11.74 -3.58 9.90
C GLY A 212 10.23 -3.38 9.93
N VAL A 213 9.64 -2.96 11.05
CA VAL A 213 8.19 -2.81 11.20
C VAL A 213 7.80 -1.35 11.25
N LEU A 214 6.85 -0.97 10.39
CA LEU A 214 6.09 0.27 10.49
C LEU A 214 4.68 -0.03 11.01
N LYS A 215 4.34 0.45 12.20
CA LYS A 215 2.96 0.51 12.69
C LYS A 215 2.29 1.81 12.20
N TYR A 216 1.10 1.70 11.62
CA TYR A 216 0.38 2.88 11.15
C TYR A 216 -0.37 3.56 12.30
N GLU A 217 -0.24 4.88 12.39
CA GLU A 217 -1.06 5.70 13.26
C GLU A 217 -2.40 5.98 12.59
N ILE A 218 -3.44 5.25 13.02
CA ILE A 218 -4.78 5.35 12.43
C ILE A 218 -5.56 6.45 13.16
N PRO A 219 -6.07 7.46 12.45
CA PRO A 219 -6.88 8.51 13.04
C PRO A 219 -8.12 7.93 13.74
N ALA A 220 -8.34 8.34 14.98
CA ALA A 220 -9.43 7.82 15.80
C ALA A 220 -10.79 8.10 15.16
N GLU A 221 -10.94 9.20 14.43
CA GLU A 221 -12.16 9.57 13.70
C GLU A 221 -12.53 8.58 12.58
N TRP A 222 -11.58 7.76 12.11
CA TRP A 222 -11.83 6.72 11.10
C TRP A 222 -12.40 5.44 11.70
N LEU A 223 -12.31 5.29 13.02
CA LEU A 223 -12.74 4.10 13.74
C LEU A 223 -13.97 4.45 14.58
N SER A 224 -14.99 3.59 14.56
CA SER A 224 -16.08 3.67 15.55
C SER A 224 -15.54 3.36 16.94
N GLU A 225 -16.22 3.80 18.01
CA GLU A 225 -15.78 3.55 19.40
C GLU A 225 -15.49 2.06 19.69
N GLN A 226 -16.34 1.16 19.21
CA GLN A 226 -16.10 -0.29 19.32
C GLN A 226 -14.85 -0.76 18.56
N ASN A 227 -14.53 -0.12 17.44
CA ASN A 227 -13.33 -0.44 16.67
C ASN A 227 -12.09 0.18 17.31
N LYS A 228 -12.20 1.31 18.02
CA LYS A 228 -11.11 1.89 18.82
C LYS A 228 -10.70 0.96 19.96
N GLU A 229 -11.65 0.42 20.72
CA GLU A 229 -11.37 -0.54 21.79
C GLU A 229 -10.69 -1.82 21.27
N VAL A 230 -11.07 -2.26 20.07
CA VAL A 230 -10.47 -3.44 19.42
C VAL A 230 -9.04 -3.16 18.95
N MET A 231 -8.81 -2.00 18.33
CA MET A 231 -7.51 -1.65 17.74
C MET A 231 -6.51 -1.16 18.79
N GLY A 232 -6.97 -0.50 19.87
CA GLY A 232 -6.14 -0.04 20.98
C GLY A 232 -5.63 -1.17 21.89
N ASN A 233 -6.30 -2.33 21.90
CA ASN A 233 -5.83 -3.52 22.61
C ASN A 233 -4.88 -4.40 21.77
N ALA A 234 -4.67 -4.06 20.48
CA ALA A 234 -3.77 -4.75 19.57
C ALA A 234 -2.43 -4.00 19.35
N GLN A 235 -2.21 -2.89 20.05
CA GLN A 235 -1.01 -2.05 19.94
C GLN A 235 0.16 -2.52 20.80
#